data_AF-A0A957WCM2-F1
#
_entry.id   AF-A0A957WCM2-F1
#
_cell.length_a   1.000
_cell.length_b   1.000
_cell.length_c   1.000
_cell.angle_alpha   90.00
_cell.angle_beta   90.00
_cell.angle_gamma   90.00
#
_symmetry.space_group_name_H-M   'P 1'
#
loop_
_entity.id
_entity.type
_entity.pdbx_description
1 polymer ?
#
loop_
_entity_poly.entity_id
_entity_poly.type
_entity_poly.pdbx_seq_one_letter_code
_entity_poly.pdbx_strand_id
1 'polypeptide(L)' 'LQDSIADLEAAKMHEDEDALAHAKYVCDTILPAMLTVRQYADELEAFVADDLWPLPTYQEMLFIK' A
#
# COMPACT_ATOMS: atom_id res chain seq x y z
N LEU A 1 -1.11 -10.57 5.08
CA LEU A 1 -2.08 -9.79 4.29
C LEU A 1 -3.24 -9.23 5.14
N GLN A 2 -4.12 -10.04 5.73
CA GLN A 2 -5.26 -9.51 6.50
C GLN A 2 -4.81 -8.67 7.71
N ASP A 3 -3.87 -9.17 8.49
CA ASP A 3 -3.32 -8.44 9.65
C ASP A 3 -2.66 -7.12 9.23
N SER A 4 -1.83 -7.15 8.19
CA SER A 4 -1.16 -5.94 7.66
C SER A 4 -2.13 -4.89 7.12
N ILE A 5 -3.30 -5.29 6.60
CA ILE A 5 -4.35 -4.36 6.19
C ILE A 5 -5.00 -3.73 7.43
N ALA A 6 -5.34 -4.54 8.43
CA ALA A 6 -5.91 -4.05 9.68
C ALA A 6 -4.97 -3.07 10.41
N ASP A 7 -3.67 -3.36 10.43
CA ASP A 7 -2.64 -2.49 10.99
C ASP A 7 -2.57 -1.14 10.24
N LEU A 8 -2.62 -1.17 8.91
CA LEU A 8 -2.63 0.04 8.09
C LEU A 8 -3.91 0.86 8.29
N GLU A 9 -5.06 0.22 8.36
CA GLU A 9 -6.34 0.90 8.62
C GLU A 9 -6.35 1.56 9.99
N ALA A 10 -5.86 0.88 11.03
CA ALA A 10 -5.69 1.44 12.36
C ALA A 10 -4.72 2.63 12.37
N ALA A 11 -3.57 2.50 11.70
CA ALA A 11 -2.59 3.58 11.61
C ALA A 11 -3.17 4.83 10.92
N LYS A 12 -4.03 4.66 9.90
CA LYS A 12 -4.68 5.76 9.19
C LYS A 12 -5.73 6.53 10.00
N MET A 13 -6.23 5.97 11.09
CA MET A 13 -7.17 6.67 11.98
C MET A 13 -6.50 7.72 12.87
N HIS A 14 -5.17 7.86 12.79
CA HIS A 14 -4.45 8.87 13.53
C HIS A 14 -4.69 10.27 12.96
N GLU A 15 -5.27 11.15 13.78
CA GLU A 15 -5.40 12.57 13.53
C GLU A 15 -4.59 13.35 14.56
N ASP A 16 -3.90 14.40 14.12
CA ASP A 16 -3.14 15.30 14.99
C ASP A 16 -3.47 16.74 14.58
N GLU A 17 -3.63 17.62 15.56
CA GLU A 17 -3.93 19.05 15.33
C GLU A 17 -2.69 19.80 14.81
N ASP A 18 -1.48 19.32 15.11
CA ASP A 18 -0.25 19.86 14.54
C ASP A 18 0.08 19.17 13.21
N ALA A 19 0.14 19.98 12.15
CA ALA A 19 0.44 19.51 10.80
C ALA A 19 1.84 18.87 10.71
N LEU A 20 2.83 19.36 11.47
CA LEU A 20 4.18 18.80 11.43
C LEU A 20 4.25 17.44 12.12
N ALA A 21 3.61 17.30 13.28
CA ALA A 21 3.47 16.02 13.98
C ALA A 21 2.71 15.00 13.13
N HIS A 22 1.59 15.41 12.50
CA HIS A 22 0.85 14.55 11.58
C HIS A 22 1.71 14.07 10.41
N ALA A 23 2.45 14.97 9.76
CA ALA A 23 3.32 14.62 8.63
C ALA A 23 4.42 13.62 9.03
N LYS A 24 5.03 13.78 10.21
CA LYS A 24 6.01 12.82 10.74
C LYS A 24 5.37 11.47 10.99
N TYR A 25 4.19 11.42 11.60
CA TYR A 25 3.48 10.17 11.84
C TYR A 25 3.15 9.44 10.53
N VAL A 26 2.69 10.17 9.51
CA VAL A 26 2.44 9.59 8.18
C VAL A 26 3.72 9.00 7.58
N CYS A 27 4.85 9.71 7.66
CA CYS A 27 6.14 9.26 7.14
C CYS A 27 6.68 8.04 7.89
N ASP A 28 6.63 8.06 9.22
CA ASP A 28 7.35 7.09 10.05
C ASP A 28 6.50 5.87 10.41
N THR A 29 5.17 5.97 10.28
CA THR A 29 4.23 4.90 10.67
C THR A 29 3.38 4.42 9.49
N ILE A 30 2.64 5.33 8.83
CA ILE A 30 1.70 4.95 7.77
C ILE A 30 2.45 4.45 6.53
N LEU A 31 3.50 5.15 6.10
CA LEU A 31 4.26 4.76 4.92
C LEU A 31 4.89 3.35 5.05
N PRO A 32 5.59 2.99 6.14
CA PRO A 32 6.06 1.61 6.34
C PRO A 32 4.94 0.56 6.33
N ALA A 33 3.77 0.86 6.92
CA ALA A 33 2.62 -0.05 6.87
C ALA A 33 2.08 -0.22 5.44
N MET A 34 2.02 0.86 4.66
CA MET A 34 1.66 0.81 3.23
C MET A 34 2.65 -0.04 2.42
N LEU A 35 3.96 0.09 2.69
CA LEU A 35 4.98 -0.71 2.02
C LEU A 35 4.84 -2.20 2.33
N THR A 36 4.43 -2.55 3.55
CA THR A 36 4.17 -3.94 3.95
C THR A 36 2.97 -4.51 3.19
N VAL A 37 1.86 -3.79 3.10
CA VAL A 37 0.70 -4.21 2.30
C VAL A 37 1.07 -4.33 0.82
N ARG A 38 1.89 -3.40 0.32
CA ARG A 38 2.36 -3.40 -1.07
C ARG A 38 3.15 -4.66 -1.42
N GLN A 39 4.02 -5.17 -0.55
CA GLN A 39 4.76 -6.40 -0.80
C GLN A 39 3.83 -7.57 -1.12
N TYR A 40 2.75 -7.74 -0.36
CA TYR A 40 1.76 -8.78 -0.63
C TYR A 40 1.00 -8.54 -1.95
N ALA A 41 0.71 -7.28 -2.30
CA ALA A 41 0.05 -6.94 -3.56
C ALA A 41 0.95 -7.25 -4.76
N ASP A 42 2.23 -6.87 -4.70
CA ASP A 42 3.23 -7.13 -5.74
C ASP A 42 3.44 -8.66 -5.91
N GLU A 43 3.41 -9.44 -4.82
CA GLU A 43 3.43 -10.90 -4.89
C GLU A 43 2.17 -11.46 -5.58
N LEU A 44 0.99 -10.98 -5.21
CA LEU A 44 -0.27 -11.41 -5.81
C LEU A 44 -0.34 -11.12 -7.31
N GLU A 45 0.19 -9.97 -7.75
CA GLU A 45 0.28 -9.62 -9.17
C GLU A 45 1.05 -10.68 -9.98
N ALA A 46 2.10 -11.28 -9.40
CA ALA A 46 2.87 -12.34 -10.06
C ALA A 46 2.18 -13.71 -10.06
N PHE A 47 1.23 -13.95 -9.14
CA PHE A 47 0.53 -15.23 -8.98
C PHE A 47 -0.84 -15.29 -9.66
N VAL A 48 -1.54 -14.16 -9.75
CA VAL A 48 -2.88 -14.08 -10.34
C VAL A 48 -2.76 -14.00 -11.87
N ALA A 49 -3.66 -14.69 -12.57
CA ALA A 49 -3.72 -14.61 -14.02
C ALA A 49 -4.09 -13.20 -14.47
N ASP A 50 -3.47 -12.75 -15.56
CA ASP A 50 -3.61 -11.39 -16.12
C ASP A 50 -5.08 -10.99 -16.38
N ASP A 51 -5.90 -11.94 -16.86
CA ASP A 51 -7.33 -11.73 -17.14
C ASP A 51 -8.21 -11.57 -15.90
N LEU A 52 -7.69 -11.94 -14.72
CA LEU A 52 -8.36 -11.81 -13.43
C LEU A 52 -7.80 -10.65 -12.58
N TRP A 53 -6.70 -10.03 -12.99
CA TRP A 53 -6.10 -8.90 -12.26
C TRP A 53 -6.81 -7.60 -12.66
N PRO A 54 -7.48 -6.89 -11.72
CA PRO A 54 -8.36 -5.76 -12.07
C PRO A 54 -7.61 -4.46 -12.36
N LEU A 55 -6.29 -4.43 -12.15
CA LEU A 55 -5.44 -3.26 -12.34
C LEU A 55 -4.42 -3.55 -13.44
N PRO A 56 -3.94 -2.54 -14.19
CA PRO A 56 -2.79 -2.72 -15.06
C PRO A 56 -1.59 -3.22 -14.26
N THR A 57 -0.90 -4.22 -14.79
CA THR A 57 0.34 -4.73 -14.20
C THR A 57 1.46 -3.68 -14.28
N TYR A 58 2.49 -3.79 -13.44
CA TYR A 58 3.68 -2.93 -13.52
C TYR A 58 4.34 -2.98 -14.88
N GLN A 59 4.34 -4.14 -15.53
CA GLN A 59 4.92 -4.30 -16.86
C GLN A 59 4.15 -3.47 -17.89
N GLU A 60 2.82 -3.49 -17.85
CA GLU A 60 1.98 -2.68 -18.75
C GLU A 60 2.15 -1.19 -18.46
N MET A 61 2.21 -0.78 -17.19
CA MET A 61 2.40 0.62 -16.81
C MET A 61 3.75 1.18 -17.24
N LEU A 62 4.84 0.39 -17.14
CA LEU A 62 6.20 0.86 -17.41
C LEU A 62 6.62 0.71 -18.87
N PHE A 63 6.05 -0.24 -19.61
CA PHE A 63 6.49 -0.60 -20.95
C PHE A 63 5.39 -0.52 -22.01
N ILE A 64 4.42 0.39 -21.83
CA ILE A 64 3.34 0.67 -22.79
C ILE A 64 3.84 0.48 -24.22
N LYS A 65 3.21 -0.46 -24.94
CA LYS A 65 3.20 -0.51 -26.40
C LYS A 65 1.88 0.04 -26.90
#